data_AF-A0A9P9AC90-F1
#
_entry.id   AF-A0A9P9AC90-F1
#
_cell.length_a   1.000
_cell.length_b   1.000
_cell.length_c   1.000
_cell.angle_alpha   90.00
_cell.angle_beta   90.00
_cell.angle_gamma   90.00
#
_symmetry.space_group_name_H-M   'P 1'
#
loop_
_entity.id
_entity.type
_entity.pdbx_description
1 polymer ?
#
loop_
_entity_poly.entity_id
_entity_poly.type
_entity_poly.pdbx_seq_one_letter_code
_entity_poly.pdbx_strand_id
1 'polypeptide(L)'
;MGRLIKNHWARLIVMTASAYQMGAAIEGFFWPKIFWDFLTKTLDPAVKPFPVLQIINLLLGAFMFLLDWPAPGLGGSMLHRSLEFRLAILPLAGLAAALLYQATNAAIYYVVALVVYFWAYSEGEIICAKPWTLPQRGRNNSSRA
;
A
#
# COMPACT_ATOMS: atom_id res chain seq x y z
N MET A 1 -3.40 -20.91 21.83
CA MET A 1 -3.81 -20.77 20.42
C MET A 1 -3.23 -19.47 19.87
N GLY A 2 -2.59 -19.48 18.69
CA GLY A 2 -1.95 -18.30 18.12
C GLY A 2 -2.97 -17.23 17.73
N ARG A 3 -2.71 -15.96 18.06
CA ARG A 3 -3.60 -14.84 17.74
C ARG A 3 -3.16 -14.21 16.41
N LEU A 4 -4.09 -14.02 15.48
CA LEU A 4 -3.82 -13.34 14.22
C LEU A 4 -3.46 -11.87 14.49
N ILE A 5 -2.28 -11.45 14.01
CA ILE A 5 -1.82 -10.06 14.09
C ILE A 5 -2.13 -9.39 12.76
N LYS A 6 -3.23 -8.64 12.71
CA LYS A 6 -3.78 -8.10 11.46
C LYS A 6 -2.87 -7.05 10.86
N ASN A 7 -2.23 -6.23 11.71
CA ASN A 7 -1.24 -5.26 11.25
C ASN A 7 -0.07 -5.92 10.50
N HIS A 8 0.45 -7.05 10.99
CA HIS A 8 1.53 -7.76 10.31
C HIS A 8 1.05 -8.41 9.02
N TRP A 9 -0.15 -8.98 9.04
CA TRP A 9 -0.76 -9.56 7.85
C TRP A 9 -0.98 -8.53 6.75
N ALA A 10 -1.54 -7.37 7.09
CA ALA A 10 -1.74 -6.27 6.16
C ALA A 10 -0.42 -5.76 5.56
N ARG A 11 0.65 -5.63 6.38
CA ARG A 11 1.99 -5.25 5.91
C ARG A 11 2.54 -6.22 4.88
N LEU A 12 2.40 -7.52 5.11
CA LEU A 12 2.86 -8.53 4.15
C LEU A 12 2.09 -8.43 2.83
N ILE A 13 0.78 -8.18 2.89
CA ILE A 13 -0.04 -7.95 1.69
C ILE A 13 0.45 -6.69 0.96
N VAL A 14 0.68 -5.58 1.66
CA VAL A 14 1.18 -4.33 1.04
C VAL A 14 2.56 -4.51 0.42
N MET A 15 3.48 -5.19 1.10
CA MET A 15 4.79 -5.47 0.52
C MET A 15 4.71 -6.32 -0.74
N THR A 16 3.79 -7.28 -0.77
CA THR A 16 3.55 -8.11 -1.96
C THR A 16 2.93 -7.28 -3.08
N ALA A 17 1.92 -6.46 -2.76
CA ALA A 17 1.27 -5.57 -3.71
C ALA A 17 2.24 -4.53 -4.30
N SER A 18 3.10 -3.95 -3.48
CA SER A 18 4.09 -2.94 -3.89
C SER A 18 5.19 -3.52 -4.75
N ALA A 19 5.73 -4.69 -4.40
CA ALA A 19 6.68 -5.39 -5.25
C ALA A 19 6.07 -5.70 -6.64
N TYR A 20 4.82 -6.16 -6.66
CA TYR A 20 4.09 -6.38 -7.91
C TYR A 20 3.86 -5.07 -8.68
N GLN A 21 3.43 -4.00 -8.00
CA GLN A 21 3.21 -2.68 -8.62
C GLN A 21 4.49 -2.14 -9.27
N MET A 22 5.64 -2.32 -8.64
CA MET A 22 6.94 -1.93 -9.21
C MET A 22 7.26 -2.73 -10.48
N GLY A 23 7.12 -4.06 -10.45
CA GLY A 23 7.33 -4.90 -11.62
C GLY A 23 6.40 -4.55 -12.78
N ALA A 24 5.11 -4.38 -12.47
CA ALA A 24 4.10 -3.95 -13.44
C ALA A 24 4.38 -2.56 -14.04
N ALA A 25 4.88 -1.61 -13.23
CA ALA A 25 5.29 -0.30 -13.70
C ALA A 25 6.45 -0.40 -14.69
N ILE A 26 7.45 -1.24 -14.40
CA ILE A 26 8.60 -1.50 -15.28
C ILE A 26 8.13 -2.08 -16.61
N GLU A 27 7.27 -3.11 -16.60
CA GLU A 27 6.67 -3.67 -17.82
C GLU A 27 5.84 -2.63 -18.59
N GLY A 28 5.14 -1.74 -17.87
CA GLY A 28 4.36 -0.66 -18.43
C GLY A 28 5.18 0.35 -19.25
N PHE A 29 6.50 0.45 -19.06
CA PHE A 29 7.35 1.28 -19.94
C PHE A 29 7.52 0.66 -21.32
N PHE A 30 7.53 -0.67 -21.43
CA PHE A 30 7.65 -1.38 -22.70
C PHE A 30 6.31 -1.54 -23.41
N TRP A 31 5.24 -1.76 -22.64
CA TRP A 31 3.87 -1.91 -23.16
C TRP A 31 2.91 -0.92 -22.50
N PRO A 32 2.97 0.38 -22.85
CA PRO A 32 2.17 1.42 -22.22
C PRO A 32 0.67 1.24 -22.53
N LYS A 33 -0.08 0.72 -21.57
CA LYS A 33 -1.53 0.51 -21.67
C LYS A 33 -2.25 0.97 -20.41
N ILE A 34 -3.27 1.79 -20.61
CA ILE A 34 -4.28 2.08 -19.58
C ILE A 34 -5.17 0.84 -19.44
N PHE A 35 -5.61 0.53 -18.22
CA PHE A 35 -6.52 -0.57 -17.97
C PHE A 35 -7.86 -0.41 -18.72
N TRP A 36 -8.40 0.81 -18.70
CA TRP A 36 -9.68 1.19 -19.32
C TRP A 36 -9.62 1.47 -20.83
N ASP A 37 -8.53 1.08 -21.49
CA ASP A 37 -8.30 1.35 -22.90
C ASP A 37 -9.33 0.65 -23.83
N PHE A 38 -10.07 -0.34 -23.30
CA PHE A 38 -11.21 -0.97 -23.98
C PHE A 38 -12.50 -0.15 -23.93
N LEU A 39 -12.62 0.78 -22.97
CA LEU A 39 -13.82 1.60 -22.76
C LEU A 39 -13.62 3.03 -23.28
N THR A 40 -12.41 3.59 -23.13
CA THR A 40 -12.08 4.94 -23.59
C THR A 40 -10.60 5.11 -23.90
N LYS A 41 -10.28 5.95 -24.89
CA LYS A 41 -8.91 6.35 -25.27
C LYS A 41 -8.48 7.68 -24.63
N THR A 42 -9.38 8.37 -23.92
CA THR A 42 -9.10 9.72 -23.37
C THR A 42 -7.95 9.73 -22.36
N LEU A 43 -7.65 8.58 -21.74
CA LEU A 43 -6.60 8.43 -20.71
C LEU A 43 -5.23 8.02 -21.29
N ASP A 44 -5.13 7.69 -22.58
CA ASP A 44 -3.87 7.30 -23.23
C ASP A 44 -2.71 8.30 -23.03
N PRO A 45 -2.94 9.63 -22.99
CA PRO A 45 -1.88 10.59 -22.70
C PRO A 45 -1.13 10.37 -21.38
N ALA A 46 -1.73 9.63 -20.42
CA ALA A 46 -1.10 9.33 -19.14
C ALA A 46 -0.02 8.23 -19.23
N VAL A 47 -0.04 7.38 -20.27
CA VAL A 47 0.93 6.30 -20.48
C VAL A 47 1.85 6.51 -21.68
N LYS A 48 1.44 7.32 -22.66
CA LYS A 48 2.20 7.66 -23.88
C LYS A 48 1.78 9.05 -24.41
N PRO A 49 2.67 9.86 -25.00
CA PRO A 49 4.08 9.57 -25.28
C PRO A 49 4.98 9.67 -24.03
N PHE A 50 4.54 10.36 -22.98
CA PHE A 50 5.26 10.44 -21.70
C PHE A 50 4.70 9.40 -20.72
N PRO A 51 5.55 8.54 -20.11
CA PRO A 51 5.10 7.46 -19.24
C PRO A 51 4.82 7.94 -17.80
N VAL A 52 3.93 8.93 -17.66
CA VAL A 52 3.64 9.58 -16.37
C VAL A 52 3.06 8.58 -15.38
N LEU A 53 2.13 7.74 -15.82
CA LEU A 53 1.46 6.76 -14.96
C LEU A 53 2.41 5.67 -14.47
N GLN A 54 3.36 5.24 -15.31
CA GLN A 54 4.38 4.26 -14.95
C GLN A 54 5.34 4.84 -13.90
N ILE A 55 5.76 6.10 -14.06
CA ILE A 55 6.59 6.79 -13.05
C ILE A 55 5.84 6.89 -11.72
N ILE A 56 4.57 7.30 -11.74
CA ILE A 56 3.74 7.38 -10.52
C ILE A 56 3.64 6.00 -9.85
N ASN A 57 3.34 4.94 -10.61
CA ASN A 57 3.23 3.59 -10.06
C ASN A 57 4.56 3.07 -9.50
N LEU A 58 5.68 3.35 -10.17
CA LEU A 58 7.00 2.95 -9.71
C LEU A 58 7.37 3.65 -8.39
N LEU A 59 7.12 4.96 -8.31
CA LEU A 59 7.39 5.75 -7.11
C LEU A 59 6.48 5.35 -5.94
N LEU A 60 5.17 5.17 -6.18
CA LEU A 60 4.22 4.74 -5.15
C LEU A 60 4.52 3.32 -4.68
N GLY A 61 4.81 2.39 -5.59
CA GLY A 61 5.21 1.03 -5.25
C GLY A 61 6.48 1.02 -4.39
N ALA A 62 7.53 1.74 -4.81
CA ALA A 62 8.77 1.86 -4.03
C ALA A 62 8.53 2.49 -2.65
N PHE A 63 7.74 3.57 -2.58
CA PHE A 63 7.40 4.24 -1.32
C PHE A 63 6.67 3.29 -0.36
N MET A 64 5.65 2.58 -0.83
CA MET A 64 4.88 1.61 -0.03
C MET A 64 5.77 0.45 0.46
N PHE A 65 6.63 -0.07 -0.42
CA PHE A 65 7.55 -1.13 -0.07
C PHE A 65 8.52 -0.69 1.05
N LEU A 66 9.12 0.50 0.90
CA LEU A 66 10.05 1.06 1.88
C LEU A 66 9.37 1.40 3.22
N LEU A 67 8.11 1.85 3.18
CA LEU A 67 7.31 2.16 4.36
C LEU A 67 7.04 0.91 5.20
N ASP A 68 6.74 -0.24 4.56
CA ASP A 68 6.37 -1.48 5.26
C ASP A 68 7.49 -2.51 5.44
N TRP A 69 8.61 -2.41 4.71
CA TRP A 69 9.88 -3.11 4.95
C TRP A 69 10.81 -2.44 5.98
N PRO A 70 10.29 -1.44 6.71
CA PRO A 70 10.99 -0.27 7.26
C PRO A 70 12.49 -0.23 6.93
N ALA A 71 12.81 0.38 5.80
CA ALA A 71 14.20 0.60 5.41
C ALA A 71 14.99 1.32 6.52
N PRO A 72 16.32 1.11 6.63
CA PRO A 72 17.15 1.82 7.58
C PRO A 72 16.94 3.34 7.46
N GLY A 73 16.39 3.97 8.51
CA GLY A 73 16.02 5.40 8.52
C GLY A 73 14.52 5.70 8.52
N LEU A 74 13.67 4.82 7.95
CA LEU A 74 12.21 4.93 8.04
C LEU A 74 11.62 4.14 9.20
N GLY A 75 12.34 3.11 9.67
CA GLY A 75 11.97 2.31 10.82
C GLY A 75 11.74 3.16 12.07
N GLY A 76 10.51 3.15 12.56
CA GLY A 76 10.12 3.93 13.73
C GLY A 76 9.87 5.42 13.47
N SER A 77 9.83 5.90 12.22
CA SER A 77 9.34 7.25 11.90
C SER A 77 7.84 7.41 12.24
N MET A 78 7.35 8.66 12.34
CA MET A 78 5.92 8.94 12.57
C MET A 78 5.04 8.33 11.47
N LEU A 79 5.47 8.43 10.22
CA LEU A 79 4.78 7.83 9.07
C LEU A 79 4.77 6.30 9.16
N HIS A 80 5.89 5.68 9.53
CA HIS A 80 5.96 4.23 9.70
C HIS A 80 5.02 3.72 10.78
N ARG A 81 4.78 4.48 11.86
CA ARG A 81 3.91 4.07 12.96
C ARG A 81 2.44 4.42 12.75
N SER A 82 2.13 5.36 11.86
CA SER A 82 0.77 5.83 11.62
C SER A 82 -0.02 4.82 10.79
N LEU A 83 -1.08 4.29 11.39
CA LEU A 83 -2.03 3.41 10.71
C LEU A 83 -3.04 4.24 9.90
N GLU A 84 -3.42 5.41 10.41
CA GLU A 84 -4.25 6.40 9.71
C GLU A 84 -3.64 6.82 8.38
N PHE A 85 -2.32 7.10 8.37
CA PHE A 85 -1.59 7.42 7.15
C PHE A 85 -1.70 6.29 6.12
N ARG A 86 -1.61 5.03 6.55
CA ARG A 86 -1.77 3.87 5.64
C ARG A 86 -3.17 3.81 5.05
N LEU A 87 -4.19 3.99 5.88
CA LEU A 87 -5.58 4.01 5.41
C LEU A 87 -5.83 5.14 4.40
N ALA A 88 -5.11 6.26 4.50
CA ALA A 88 -5.19 7.36 3.55
C ALA A 88 -4.39 7.11 2.24
N ILE A 89 -3.20 6.52 2.33
CA ILE A 89 -2.30 6.36 1.17
C ILE A 89 -2.61 5.12 0.32
N LEU A 90 -3.18 4.06 0.92
CA LEU A 90 -3.51 2.81 0.22
C LEU A 90 -4.55 2.99 -0.91
N PRO A 91 -5.63 3.77 -0.73
CA PRO A 91 -6.56 4.07 -1.83
C PRO A 91 -5.87 4.78 -3.00
N LEU A 92 -4.92 5.68 -2.73
CA LEU A 92 -4.18 6.40 -3.77
C LEU A 92 -3.25 5.45 -4.55
N ALA A 93 -2.51 4.58 -3.86
CA ALA A 93 -1.68 3.56 -4.52
C ALA A 93 -2.53 2.55 -5.30
N GLY A 94 -3.64 2.10 -4.73
CA GLY A 94 -4.61 1.21 -5.38
C GLY A 94 -5.22 1.84 -6.63
N LEU A 95 -5.59 3.11 -6.59
CA LEU A 95 -6.12 3.84 -7.75
C LEU A 95 -5.07 3.95 -8.86
N ALA A 96 -3.84 4.36 -8.53
CA ALA A 96 -2.76 4.47 -9.50
C ALA A 96 -2.46 3.11 -10.17
N ALA A 97 -2.46 2.03 -9.38
CA ALA A 97 -2.31 0.66 -9.86
C ALA A 97 -3.50 0.22 -10.73
N ALA A 98 -4.73 0.60 -10.39
CA ALA A 98 -5.93 0.23 -11.15
C ALA A 98 -5.99 0.89 -12.54
N LEU A 99 -5.35 2.05 -12.72
CA LEU A 99 -5.30 2.74 -14.00
C LEU A 99 -4.29 2.11 -14.97
N LEU A 100 -3.23 1.48 -14.48
CA LEU A 100 -2.21 0.83 -15.31
C LEU A 100 -2.58 -0.63 -15.56
N TYR A 101 -2.62 -1.04 -16.83
CA TYR A 101 -3.11 -2.36 -17.22
C TYR A 101 -2.37 -3.52 -16.55
N GLN A 102 -1.05 -3.42 -16.40
CA GLN A 102 -0.22 -4.45 -15.80
C GLN A 102 -0.40 -4.55 -14.26
N ALA A 103 -0.87 -3.48 -13.61
CA ALA A 103 -0.88 -3.35 -12.15
C ALA A 103 -2.24 -3.65 -11.50
N THR A 104 -3.23 -4.14 -12.25
CA THR A 104 -4.57 -4.45 -11.70
C THR A 104 -4.53 -5.43 -10.53
N ASN A 105 -3.65 -6.43 -10.57
CA ASN A 105 -3.49 -7.37 -9.44
C ASN A 105 -2.97 -6.68 -8.17
N ALA A 106 -2.02 -5.75 -8.31
CA ALA A 106 -1.57 -4.93 -7.18
C ALA A 106 -2.71 -4.08 -6.62
N ALA A 107 -3.54 -3.49 -7.47
CA ALA A 107 -4.71 -2.72 -7.03
C ALA A 107 -5.66 -3.56 -6.16
N ILE A 108 -5.96 -4.80 -6.58
CA ILE A 108 -6.79 -5.73 -5.81
C ILE A 108 -6.14 -6.03 -4.45
N TYR A 109 -4.84 -6.30 -4.42
CA TYR A 109 -4.14 -6.55 -3.16
C TYR A 109 -4.09 -5.32 -2.25
N TYR A 110 -3.99 -4.11 -2.80
CA TYR A 110 -4.11 -2.88 -2.01
C TYR A 110 -5.50 -2.72 -1.38
N VAL A 111 -6.56 -3.08 -2.08
CA VAL A 111 -7.92 -3.08 -1.52
C VAL A 111 -8.04 -4.10 -0.38
N VAL A 112 -7.51 -5.32 -0.57
CA VAL A 112 -7.48 -6.33 0.51
C VAL A 112 -6.69 -5.81 1.71
N ALA A 113 -5.49 -5.26 1.50
CA ALA A 113 -4.69 -4.67 2.56
C ALA A 113 -5.43 -3.54 3.30
N LEU A 114 -6.14 -2.67 2.57
CA LEU A 114 -6.94 -1.59 3.15
C LEU A 114 -8.01 -2.13 4.10
N VAL A 115 -8.74 -3.18 3.70
CA VAL A 115 -9.75 -3.84 4.56
C VAL A 115 -9.09 -4.43 5.81
N VAL A 116 -7.95 -5.12 5.67
CA VAL A 116 -7.25 -5.73 6.81
C VAL A 116 -6.70 -4.65 7.76
N TYR A 117 -6.13 -3.57 7.24
CA TYR A 117 -5.68 -2.45 8.07
C TYR A 117 -6.84 -1.76 8.76
N PHE A 118 -7.97 -1.59 8.09
CA PHE A 118 -9.15 -1.00 8.71
C PHE A 118 -9.68 -1.89 9.84
N TRP A 119 -9.63 -3.21 9.68
CA TRP A 119 -9.95 -4.14 10.75
C TRP A 119 -8.94 -4.07 11.92
N ALA A 120 -7.65 -3.92 11.63
CA ALA A 120 -6.65 -3.72 12.67
C ALA A 120 -6.84 -2.39 13.42
N TYR A 121 -7.22 -1.33 12.70
CA TYR A 121 -7.55 -0.02 13.25
C TYR A 121 -8.75 -0.08 14.19
N SER A 122 -9.83 -0.74 13.78
CA SER A 122 -11.06 -0.85 14.58
C SER A 122 -10.86 -1.65 15.87
N GLU A 123 -9.88 -2.56 15.90
CA GLU A 123 -9.47 -3.30 17.10
C GLU A 123 -8.38 -2.59 17.95
N GLY A 124 -7.93 -1.41 17.54
CA GLY A 124 -6.92 -0.63 18.25
C GLY A 124 -5.51 -1.26 18.24
N GLU A 125 -5.15 -2.01 17.20
CA GLU A 125 -3.79 -2.53 17.03
C GLU A 125 -2.82 -1.41 16.63
N ILE A 126 -1.67 -1.30 17.33
CA ILE A 126 -0.66 -0.27 17.07
C ILE A 126 0.53 -0.84 16.32
N ILE A 127 1.11 -0.07 15.40
CA ILE A 127 2.39 -0.42 14.77
C ILE A 127 3.53 0.03 15.66
N CYS A 128 4.26 -0.94 16.22
CA CYS A 128 5.37 -0.66 17.12
C CYS A 128 6.55 0.04 16.41
N ALA A 129 7.33 0.77 17.21
CA ALA A 129 8.55 1.44 16.74
C ALA A 129 9.58 0.45 16.18
N LYS A 130 9.74 -0.69 16.86
CA LYS A 130 10.58 -1.79 16.40
C LYS A 130 9.76 -2.60 15.38
N PRO A 131 10.27 -2.78 14.15
CA PRO A 131 9.57 -3.56 13.13
C PRO A 131 9.26 -4.97 13.62
N TRP A 132 8.11 -5.51 13.22
CA TRP A 132 7.71 -6.90 13.43
C TRP A 132 7.62 -7.37 14.89
N THR A 133 7.60 -6.46 15.87
CA THR A 133 7.30 -6.83 17.25
C THR A 133 5.81 -7.01 17.47
N LEU A 134 5.46 -7.83 18.46
CA LEU A 134 4.06 -8.03 18.86
C LEU A 134 3.39 -6.68 19.15
N PRO A 135 2.31 -6.34 18.43
CA PRO A 135 1.64 -5.06 18.61
C PRO A 135 0.98 -5.00 19.97
N GLN A 136 1.20 -3.89 20.65
CA GLN A 136 0.48 -3.54 21.87
C GLN A 136 -0.85 -2.93 21.47
N ARG A 137 -1.94 -3.29 22.16
CA ARG A 137 -3.20 -2.55 22.02
C ARG A 137 -3.05 -1.23 22.75
N GLY A 138 -3.61 -0.17 22.16
CA GLY A 138 -3.72 1.11 22.85
C GLY A 138 -4.27 0.88 24.24
N ARG A 139 -3.52 1.28 25.26
CA ARG A 139 -3.97 1.20 26.65
C ARG A 139 -5.24 2.05 26.73
N ASN A 140 -6.41 1.40 26.75
CA ASN A 140 -7.65 2.07 27.12
C ASN A 140 -7.39 2.71 28.48
N ASN A 141 -7.29 4.03 28.52
CA ASN A 141 -7.28 4.80 29.74
C ASN A 141 -8.71 4.86 30.33
N SER A 142 -9.39 3.71 30.41
CA SER A 142 -10.64 3.54 31.16
C SER A 142 -10.33 3.25 32.64
N SER A 143 -9.45 4.06 33.22
CA SER A 143 -9.21 4.12 34.65
C SER A 143 -8.96 5.57 35.03
N ARG A 144 -10.05 6.33 35.20
CA ARG A 144 -10.25 7.48 36.11
C ARG A 144 -11.37 8.39 35.58
N ALA A 145 -12.59 8.12 36.04
CA ALA A 145 -13.51 9.08 36.66
C ALA A 145 -14.66 8.26 37.27
#